data_AF-A0A3A8WHW6-F1
#
_entry.id   AF-A0A3A8WHW6-F1
#
_cell.length_a   1.000
_cell.length_b   1.000
_cell.length_c   1.000
_cell.angle_alpha   90.00
_cell.angle_beta   90.00
_cell.angle_gamma   90.00
#
_symmetry.space_group_name_H-M   'P 1'
#
loop_
_entity.id
_entity.type
_entity.pdbx_description
1 polymer ?
#
loop_
_entity_poly.entity_id
_entity_poly.type
_entity_poly.pdbx_seq_one_letter_code
_entity_poly.pdbx_strand_id
1 'polypeptide(L)'
;MDENLNALKIKGSETILSLKDMATLIKIYDAIKKLNITLTGNVEIYTKNEGVLGTLGSVFDIIDNGICQEIKSMKEEDSINKVNYILDNISETPENRARQLLGIH
;
A
#
# COMPACT_ATOMS: atom_id res chain seq x y z
N MET A 1 23.53 -29.46 -9.58
CA MET A 1 22.87 -28.30 -10.22
C MET A 1 21.45 -28.29 -9.69
N ASP A 2 20.97 -27.14 -9.24
CA ASP A 2 19.54 -26.76 -9.18
C ASP A 2 18.63 -27.12 -8.00
N GLU A 3 19.13 -27.13 -6.75
CA GLU A 3 18.24 -26.85 -5.60
C GLU A 3 18.41 -25.42 -5.06
N ASN A 4 19.64 -24.88 -5.09
CA ASN A 4 19.91 -23.50 -4.66
C ASN A 4 19.50 -22.43 -5.67
N LEU A 5 19.18 -22.78 -6.93
CA LEU A 5 18.72 -21.82 -7.94
C LEU A 5 17.25 -21.43 -7.73
N ASN A 6 16.46 -22.27 -7.07
CA ASN A 6 15.04 -22.00 -6.78
C ASN A 6 14.83 -21.18 -5.51
N ALA A 7 15.74 -21.26 -4.52
CA ALA A 7 15.72 -20.38 -3.36
C ALA A 7 16.09 -18.92 -3.72
N LEU A 8 16.87 -18.72 -4.78
CA LEU A 8 17.27 -17.40 -5.29
C LEU A 8 16.26 -16.77 -6.25
N LYS A 9 15.18 -17.48 -6.64
CA LYS A 9 14.13 -16.98 -7.53
C LYS A 9 12.99 -16.25 -6.82
N ILE A 10 13.05 -16.12 -5.49
CA ILE A 10 12.12 -15.31 -4.68
C ILE A 10 12.91 -14.12 -4.11
N LYS A 11 13.40 -13.25 -4.99
CA LYS A 11 14.00 -11.96 -4.59
C LYS A 11 13.15 -10.79 -5.08
N GLY A 12 11.83 -10.99 -5.10
CA GLY A 12 10.80 -10.00 -5.38
C GLY A 12 9.95 -9.82 -4.12
N SER A 13 10.07 -8.65 -3.50
CA SER A 13 9.44 -8.20 -2.25
C SER A 13 10.11 -8.69 -0.95
N GLU A 14 10.98 -7.84 -0.39
CA GLU A 14 11.46 -7.95 1.00
C GLU A 14 10.40 -7.40 1.97
N THR A 15 9.14 -7.81 1.81
CA THR A 15 8.03 -7.39 2.68
C THR A 15 7.46 -8.60 3.41
N ILE A 16 7.18 -8.44 4.70
CA ILE A 16 6.54 -9.48 5.51
C ILE A 16 5.05 -9.63 5.20
N LEU A 17 4.47 -8.69 4.46
CA LEU A 17 3.04 -8.67 4.13
C LEU A 17 2.76 -9.65 3.00
N SER A 18 1.86 -10.60 3.25
CA SER A 18 1.32 -11.42 2.17
C SER A 18 0.42 -10.60 1.24
N LEU A 19 0.11 -11.13 0.05
CA LEU A 19 -0.89 -10.55 -0.84
C LEU A 19 -2.23 -10.29 -0.13
N LYS A 20 -2.64 -11.21 0.76
CA LYS A 20 -3.88 -11.10 1.53
C LYS A 20 -3.79 -9.98 2.56
N ASP A 21 -2.65 -9.82 3.22
CA ASP A 21 -2.44 -8.76 4.22
C ASP A 21 -2.49 -7.39 3.54
N MET A 22 -1.74 -7.22 2.45
CA MET A 22 -1.74 -5.98 1.67
C MET A 22 -3.14 -5.65 1.13
N ALA A 23 -3.87 -6.62 0.56
CA ALA A 23 -5.23 -6.42 0.08
C ALA A 23 -6.20 -6.03 1.21
N THR A 24 -5.98 -6.55 2.42
CA THR A 24 -6.77 -6.19 3.61
C THR A 24 -6.47 -4.77 4.06
N LEU A 25 -5.20 -4.37 4.08
CA LEU A 25 -4.79 -3.01 4.40
C LEU A 25 -5.38 -2.00 3.41
N ILE A 26 -5.40 -2.32 2.12
CA ILE A 26 -6.03 -1.47 1.09
C ILE A 26 -7.54 -1.30 1.34
N LYS A 27 -8.25 -2.38 1.72
CA LYS A 27 -9.68 -2.29 2.09
C LYS A 27 -9.89 -1.37 3.29
N ILE A 28 -8.99 -1.44 4.28
CA ILE A 28 -9.04 -0.57 5.47
C ILE A 28 -8.76 0.89 5.06
N TYR A 29 -7.75 1.14 4.23
CA TYR A 29 -7.45 2.45 3.66
C TYR A 29 -8.67 3.04 2.93
N ASP A 30 -9.32 2.27 2.05
CA ASP A 30 -10.53 2.70 1.33
C ASP A 30 -11.67 3.06 2.31
N ALA A 31 -11.86 2.26 3.36
CA ALA A 31 -12.89 2.49 4.37
C ALA A 31 -12.61 3.76 5.18
N ILE A 32 -11.36 3.99 5.58
CA ILE A 32 -10.93 5.21 6.29
C ILE A 32 -11.12 6.44 5.41
N LYS A 33 -10.75 6.37 4.12
CA LYS A 33 -10.96 7.47 3.18
C LYS A 33 -12.44 7.81 3.04
N LYS A 34 -13.31 6.81 2.89
CA LYS A 34 -14.77 7.01 2.86
C LYS A 34 -15.31 7.59 4.16
N LEU A 35 -14.81 7.12 5.30
CA LEU A 35 -15.20 7.65 6.61
C LEU A 35 -14.80 9.12 6.75
N ASN A 36 -13.56 9.47 6.38
CA ASN A 36 -13.07 10.85 6.40
C ASN A 36 -13.92 11.77 5.53
N ILE A 37 -14.24 11.35 4.30
CA ILE A 37 -15.14 12.09 3.41
C ILE A 37 -16.52 12.27 4.04
N THR A 38 -17.06 11.20 4.63
CA THR A 38 -18.38 11.23 5.26
C THR A 38 -18.44 12.20 6.45
N LEU A 39 -17.38 12.25 7.26
CA LEU A 39 -17.33 13.07 8.47
C LEU A 39 -16.95 14.52 8.21
N THR A 40 -16.13 14.80 7.20
CA THR A 40 -15.51 16.13 6.98
C THR A 40 -15.94 16.81 5.69
N GLY A 41 -16.56 16.08 4.75
CA GLY A 41 -16.83 16.55 3.40
C GLY A 41 -15.59 16.65 2.50
N ASN A 42 -14.39 16.36 3.02
CA ASN A 42 -13.13 16.49 2.30
C ASN A 42 -12.50 15.13 1.97
N VAL A 43 -11.86 15.06 0.81
CA VAL A 43 -11.17 13.86 0.30
C VAL A 43 -9.79 13.68 0.95
N GLU A 44 -9.21 14.76 1.47
CA GLU A 44 -7.91 14.71 2.13
C GLU A 44 -8.01 13.88 3.42
N ILE A 45 -7.24 12.79 3.46
CA ILE A 45 -6.91 12.12 4.71
C ILE A 45 -6.06 13.13 5.47
N TYR A 46 -6.64 13.79 6.47
CA TYR A 46 -5.91 14.70 7.33
C TYR A 46 -4.83 13.90 8.08
N THR A 47 -3.61 13.89 7.53
CA THR A 47 -2.39 13.30 8.11
C THR A 47 -1.83 14.13 9.28
N LYS A 48 -2.61 15.09 9.80
CA LYS A 48 -2.16 15.90 10.94
C LYS A 48 -2.41 15.13 12.24
N ASN A 49 -1.38 14.36 12.60
CA ASN A 49 -1.04 13.83 13.91
C ASN A 49 -1.81 14.48 15.06
N GLU A 50 -2.97 13.92 15.40
CA GLU A 50 -3.62 13.82 16.73
C GLU A 50 -5.09 13.40 16.56
N GLY A 51 -5.55 12.42 17.35
CA GLY A 51 -6.93 11.93 17.36
C GLY A 51 -7.23 10.68 16.53
N VAL A 52 -8.51 10.27 16.50
CA VAL A 52 -8.96 8.98 15.95
C VAL A 52 -8.67 8.85 14.46
N LEU A 53 -8.96 9.89 13.65
CA LEU A 53 -8.78 9.83 12.20
C LEU A 53 -7.30 9.81 11.80
N GLY A 54 -6.45 10.54 12.52
CA GLY A 54 -5.00 10.49 12.32
C GLY A 54 -4.44 9.11 12.69
N THR A 55 -4.90 8.52 13.80
CA THR A 55 -4.49 7.16 14.21
C THR A 55 -4.91 6.12 13.16
N LEU A 56 -6.11 6.23 12.61
CA LEU A 56 -6.55 5.36 11.52
C LEU A 56 -5.71 5.58 10.25
N GLY A 57 -5.31 6.83 9.99
CA GLY A 57 -4.43 7.20 8.88
C GLY A 57 -3.08 6.47 8.86
N SER A 58 -2.59 5.97 9.99
CA SER A 58 -1.32 5.21 10.07
C SER A 58 -1.32 3.92 9.25
N VAL A 59 -2.49 3.46 8.78
CA VAL A 59 -2.60 2.36 7.81
C VAL A 59 -1.85 2.68 6.52
N PHE A 60 -1.83 3.95 6.08
CA PHE A 60 -1.05 4.37 4.93
C PHE A 60 0.45 4.10 5.16
N ASP A 61 0.97 4.45 6.34
CA ASP A 61 2.38 4.21 6.68
C ASP A 61 2.73 2.71 6.67
N ILE A 62 1.81 1.85 7.14
CA ILE A 62 2.02 0.40 7.10
C ILE A 62 2.07 -0.11 5.66
N ILE A 63 1.20 0.41 4.79
CA ILE A 63 1.20 0.09 3.36
C ILE A 63 2.51 0.55 2.71
N ASP A 64 2.92 1.81 2.94
CA ASP A 64 4.12 2.42 2.36
C ASP A 64 5.38 1.67 2.77
N ASN A 65 5.50 1.32 4.06
CA ASN A 65 6.56 0.45 4.56
C ASN A 65 6.54 -0.95 3.93
N GLY A 66 5.37 -1.40 3.48
CA GLY A 66 5.12 -2.73 2.93
C GLY A 66 5.34 -2.89 1.42
N ILE A 67 5.56 -1.81 0.68
CA ILE A 67 5.68 -1.85 -0.79
C ILE A 67 6.97 -2.55 -1.25
N CYS A 68 7.00 -2.99 -2.51
CA CYS A 68 8.15 -3.67 -3.08
C CYS A 68 9.36 -2.74 -3.27
N GLN A 69 10.55 -3.34 -3.32
CA GLN A 69 11.80 -2.59 -3.46
C GLN A 69 11.88 -1.80 -4.78
N GLU A 70 11.20 -2.25 -5.84
CA GLU A 70 11.12 -1.50 -7.09
C GLU A 70 10.53 -0.10 -6.86
N ILE A 71 9.39 -0.01 -6.18
CA ILE A 71 8.75 1.27 -5.86
C ILE A 71 9.61 2.06 -4.87
N LYS A 72 10.13 1.41 -3.81
CA LYS A 72 10.99 2.09 -2.82
C LYS A 72 12.28 2.67 -3.40
N SER A 73 12.80 2.08 -4.48
CA SER A 73 14.03 2.53 -5.13
C SER A 73 13.86 3.76 -6.02
N MET A 74 12.62 4.18 -6.26
CA MET A 74 12.31 5.42 -7.00
C MET A 74 12.71 6.65 -6.18
N LYS A 75 12.76 7.82 -6.82
CA LYS A 75 12.87 9.08 -6.07
C LYS A 75 11.64 9.21 -5.15
N GLU A 76 11.82 9.84 -3.99
CA GLU A 76 10.77 9.94 -2.97
C GLU A 76 9.42 10.43 -3.55
N GLU A 77 9.43 11.53 -4.31
CA GLU A 77 8.23 12.07 -4.96
C GLU A 77 7.61 11.08 -5.96
N ASP A 78 8.43 10.40 -6.76
CA ASP A 78 7.97 9.41 -7.74
C ASP A 78 7.37 8.18 -7.05
N SER A 79 7.97 7.73 -5.94
CA SER A 79 7.48 6.63 -5.11
C SER A 79 6.12 6.97 -4.52
N ILE A 80 6.00 8.13 -3.86
CA ILE A 80 4.74 8.60 -3.26
C ILE A 80 3.65 8.72 -4.33
N ASN A 81 3.96 9.33 -5.46
CA ASN A 81 3.02 9.47 -6.57
C ASN A 81 2.57 8.11 -7.12
N LYS A 82 3.49 7.15 -7.25
CA LYS A 82 3.19 5.78 -7.70
C LYS A 82 2.29 5.05 -6.71
N VAL A 83 2.59 5.13 -5.41
CA VAL A 83 1.78 4.51 -4.35
C VAL A 83 0.38 5.10 -4.33
N ASN A 84 0.26 6.43 -4.35
CA ASN A 84 -1.03 7.13 -4.38
C ASN A 84 -1.85 6.76 -5.62
N TYR A 85 -1.20 6.71 -6.79
CA TYR A 85 -1.85 6.28 -8.03
C TYR A 85 -2.42 4.87 -7.91
N ILE A 86 -1.67 3.92 -7.35
CA ILE A 86 -2.14 2.54 -7.17
C ILE A 86 -3.27 2.48 -6.14
N LEU A 87 -3.09 3.12 -4.97
CA LEU A 87 -4.07 3.09 -3.89
C LEU A 87 -5.40 3.71 -4.30
N ASP A 88 -5.37 4.85 -4.98
CA ASP A 88 -6.58 5.58 -5.35
C ASP A 88 -7.22 5.08 -6.65
N ASN A 89 -6.66 4.05 -7.29
CA ASN A 89 -7.26 3.41 -8.46
C ASN A 89 -8.47 2.54 -8.10
N ILE A 90 -9.61 3.18 -7.89
CA ILE A 90 -10.88 2.52 -7.54
C ILE A 90 -11.44 1.60 -8.65
N SER A 91 -10.89 1.67 -9.86
CA SER A 91 -11.28 0.76 -10.95
C SER A 91 -10.68 -0.65 -10.78
N GLU A 92 -9.69 -0.79 -9.91
CA GLU A 92 -9.01 -2.05 -9.61
C GLU A 92 -9.48 -2.67 -8.30
N THR A 93 -9.47 -4.00 -8.26
CA THR A 93 -9.73 -4.73 -7.01
C THR A 93 -8.63 -4.47 -5.98
N PRO A 94 -8.92 -4.52 -4.67
CA PRO A 94 -7.88 -4.46 -3.64
C PRO A 94 -6.76 -5.49 -3.86
N GLU A 95 -7.10 -6.68 -4.33
CA GLU A 95 -6.15 -7.74 -4.63
C GLU A 95 -5.22 -7.37 -5.80
N ASN A 96 -5.73 -6.74 -6.87
CA ASN A 96 -4.90 -6.26 -7.97
C ASN A 96 -3.99 -5.10 -7.56
N ARG A 97 -4.53 -4.13 -6.81
CA ARG A 97 -3.73 -3.03 -6.22
C ARG A 97 -2.63 -3.59 -5.31
N ALA A 98 -2.94 -4.60 -4.51
CA ALA A 98 -1.97 -5.27 -3.66
C ALA A 98 -0.87 -5.97 -4.47
N ARG A 99 -1.19 -6.67 -5.57
CA ARG A 99 -0.18 -7.24 -6.47
C ARG A 99 0.76 -6.17 -7.01
N GLN A 100 0.23 -5.03 -7.45
CA GLN A 100 1.03 -3.91 -7.95
C GLN A 100 1.96 -3.34 -6.87
N LEU A 101 1.45 -3.10 -5.65
CA LEU A 101 2.27 -2.59 -4.54
C LEU A 101 3.33 -3.58 -4.07
N LEU A 102 3.06 -4.88 -4.18
CA LEU A 102 4.00 -5.94 -3.81
C LEU A 102 4.94 -6.36 -4.97
N GLY A 103 4.77 -5.81 -6.18
CA GLY A 103 5.57 -6.20 -7.34
C GLY A 103 5.35 -7.66 -7.76
N ILE A 104 4.14 -8.18 -7.57
CA ILE A 104 3.74 -9.54 -7.97
C ILE A 104 3.13 -9.46 -9.38
N HIS A 105 3.79 -10.09 -10.36
CA HIS A 105 3.36 -10.17 -11.75
C HIS A 105 2.71 -11.51 -12.08
#